data_AF-A0A8H7KMU4-F1
#
_entry.id   AF-A0A8H7KMU4-F1
#
_cell.length_a   1.000
_cell.length_b   1.000
_cell.length_c   1.000
_cell.angle_alpha   90.00
_cell.angle_beta   90.00
_cell.angle_gamma   90.00
#
_symmetry.space_group_name_H-M   'P 1'
#
loop_
_entity.id
_entity.type
_entity.pdbx_description
1 polymer ?
#
loop_
_entity_poly.entity_id
_entity_poly.type
_entity_poly.pdbx_seq_one_letter_code
_entity_poly.pdbx_strand_id
1 'polypeptide(L)'
;MHPQSVLMTSVIIPQCHEAISAPKAWNDAFERLLDNRKLINARNSLESCIIEMQNRSKRQQQEDLDEYSGLMLSLRCLQFDIAVETAGYTHQYDLSAKWLAATPAERGPHVLVGLSQACGISPNLDKARLSCYKELRLSYHWDAVSAAHQDSQDIDGIALAYILVLRNKLIKLPKITVQKPSRTRDKERSPLDNFLQKGAHAAHNKEEAGIFTKEMKAAFKERTANKGRYCTGCGAVETAGSAFKRCAPCFKIDREVLYCSVGCQKKDWKNRHKATCGKELDLQSAYNLATFIPENARTALSGIVGPPAKGFKRTVELLQQISHLEHYTQADYAVTRSVYQNNEDTGLMFYTSPLAKAHFRARRDKAMTTGDQASVAYICEYILWDIESRRASDFVVEKVVQQLSREYAFPGLAQAMVNLKAIRDQHPQKWPHLQYAP
;
A
#
# COMPACT_ATOMS: atom_id res chain seq x y z
N MET A 1 30.47 9.04 -51.08
CA MET A 1 29.29 9.46 -50.27
C MET A 1 29.71 9.43 -48.81
N HIS A 2 29.90 10.60 -48.19
CA HIS A 2 30.22 10.68 -46.76
C HIS A 2 28.94 10.48 -45.93
N PRO A 3 28.97 9.70 -44.83
CA PRO A 3 27.83 9.64 -43.93
C PRO A 3 27.63 11.03 -43.31
N GLN A 4 26.45 11.61 -43.53
CA GLN A 4 26.04 12.84 -42.86
C GLN A 4 26.02 12.57 -41.36
N SER A 5 26.96 13.21 -40.64
CA SER A 5 26.96 13.28 -39.19
C SER A 5 25.66 13.93 -38.72
N VAL A 6 24.77 13.12 -38.13
CA VAL A 6 23.56 13.62 -37.49
C VAL A 6 24.00 14.30 -36.18
N LEU A 7 24.03 15.62 -36.18
CA LEU A 7 24.22 16.42 -34.97
C LEU A 7 23.05 16.12 -34.01
N MET A 8 23.32 15.29 -33.00
CA MET A 8 22.40 15.11 -31.89
C MET A 8 22.35 16.42 -31.08
N THR A 9 21.29 17.18 -31.28
CA THR A 9 20.98 18.33 -30.44
C THR A 9 20.62 17.81 -29.05
N SER A 10 21.45 18.09 -28.06
CA SER A 10 21.16 17.74 -26.67
C SER A 10 19.94 18.55 -26.20
N VAL A 11 18.89 17.84 -25.81
CA VAL A 11 17.70 18.46 -25.24
C VAL A 11 18.02 18.83 -23.80
N ILE A 12 18.13 20.12 -23.52
CA ILE A 12 18.33 20.61 -22.14
C ILE A 12 16.95 20.64 -21.47
N ILE A 13 16.80 19.83 -20.43
CA ILE A 13 15.61 19.85 -19.57
C ILE A 13 15.74 21.05 -18.61
N PRO A 14 14.74 21.94 -18.53
CA PRO A 14 14.74 23.07 -17.59
C PRO A 14 14.94 22.58 -16.16
N GLN A 15 15.84 23.20 -15.40
CA GLN A 15 16.18 22.71 -14.07
C GLN A 15 15.11 23.13 -13.05
N CYS A 16 14.69 22.22 -12.16
CA CYS A 16 13.61 22.49 -11.20
C CYS A 16 13.87 23.74 -10.33
N HIS A 17 15.12 24.02 -9.96
CA HIS A 17 15.45 25.19 -9.14
C HIS A 17 15.17 26.53 -9.84
N GLU A 18 15.15 26.57 -11.18
CA GLU A 18 14.82 27.76 -11.97
C GLU A 18 13.35 28.17 -11.81
N ALA A 19 12.47 27.24 -11.41
CA ALA A 19 11.08 27.57 -11.14
C ALA A 19 10.88 28.41 -9.87
N ILE A 20 11.86 28.39 -8.95
CA ILE A 20 11.81 29.20 -7.73
C ILE A 20 12.12 30.66 -8.06
N SER A 21 13.11 30.91 -8.91
CA SER A 21 13.54 32.25 -9.29
C SER A 21 12.77 32.83 -10.49
N ALA A 22 12.29 31.97 -11.40
CA ALA A 22 11.60 32.36 -12.63
C ALA A 22 10.53 31.33 -13.08
N PRO A 23 9.45 31.14 -12.30
CA PRO A 23 8.45 30.07 -12.53
C PRO A 23 7.82 30.08 -13.92
N LYS A 24 7.52 31.27 -14.45
CA LYS A 24 6.91 31.43 -15.78
C LYS A 24 7.89 31.04 -16.88
N ALA A 25 9.13 31.53 -16.83
CA ALA A 25 10.16 31.22 -17.83
C ALA A 25 10.50 29.72 -17.83
N TRP A 26 10.57 29.10 -16.65
CA TRP A 26 10.73 27.66 -16.49
C TRP A 26 9.59 26.88 -17.16
N ASN A 27 8.33 27.28 -16.89
CA ASN A 27 7.18 26.62 -17.51
C ASN A 27 7.15 26.80 -19.04
N ASP A 28 7.45 28.00 -19.53
CA ASP A 28 7.51 28.29 -20.97
C ASP A 28 8.60 27.45 -21.66
N ALA A 29 9.74 27.25 -21.00
CA ALA A 29 10.80 26.38 -21.50
C ALA A 29 10.34 24.91 -21.56
N PHE A 30 9.59 24.45 -20.57
CA PHE A 30 9.03 23.11 -20.54
C PHE A 30 7.95 22.90 -21.62
N GLU A 31 7.06 23.88 -21.84
CA GLU A 31 6.03 23.80 -22.89
C GLU A 31 6.66 23.79 -24.29
N ARG A 32 7.70 24.59 -24.54
CA ARG A 32 8.48 24.53 -25.80
C ARG A 32 9.09 23.15 -26.04
N LEU A 33 9.57 22.51 -24.98
CA LEU A 33 10.14 21.17 -25.03
C LEU A 33 9.06 20.12 -25.34
N LEU A 34 7.84 20.27 -24.79
CA LEU A 34 6.69 19.40 -25.08
C LEU A 34 6.13 19.59 -26.50
N ASP A 35 6.10 20.82 -27.01
CA ASP A 35 5.64 21.13 -28.36
C ASP A 35 6.58 20.51 -29.43
N ASN A 36 7.85 20.26 -29.08
CA ASN A 36 8.78 19.51 -29.90
C ASN A 36 8.56 17.98 -29.77
N ARG A 37 7.34 17.53 -30.13
CA ARG A 37 6.84 16.14 -30.00
C ARG A 37 7.74 15.04 -30.58
N LYS A 38 8.70 15.38 -31.45
CA LYS A 38 9.62 14.42 -32.06
C LYS A 38 10.68 13.90 -31.07
N LEU A 39 10.99 14.65 -30.02
CA LEU A 39 12.07 14.34 -29.08
C LEU A 39 11.58 13.56 -27.86
N ILE A 40 10.29 13.66 -27.54
CA ILE A 40 9.70 13.02 -26.36
C ILE A 40 8.51 12.18 -26.82
N ASN A 41 8.79 10.92 -27.12
CA ASN A 41 7.75 9.93 -27.32
C ASN A 41 7.70 9.03 -26.08
N ALA A 42 6.75 9.31 -25.18
CA ALA A 42 6.43 8.46 -24.04
C ALA A 42 6.32 6.98 -24.44
N ARG A 43 5.83 6.72 -25.65
CA ARG A 43 5.77 5.39 -26.25
C ARG A 43 7.14 4.78 -26.47
N ASN A 44 8.11 5.52 -27.03
CA ASN A 44 9.46 4.99 -27.26
C ASN A 44 10.17 4.69 -25.94
N SER A 45 10.00 5.56 -24.93
CA SER A 45 10.60 5.34 -23.60
C SER A 45 9.98 4.13 -22.89
N LEU A 46 8.66 3.98 -22.96
CA LEU A 46 7.94 2.81 -22.48
C LEU A 46 8.34 1.54 -23.25
N GLU A 47 8.46 1.61 -24.58
CA GLU A 47 8.90 0.51 -25.43
C GLU A 47 10.34 0.08 -25.07
N SER A 48 11.25 1.01 -24.80
CA SER A 48 12.61 0.70 -24.31
C SER A 48 12.60 0.01 -22.94
N CYS A 49 11.81 0.50 -21.98
CA CYS A 49 11.67 -0.16 -20.67
C CYS A 49 11.05 -1.56 -20.80
N ILE A 50 10.05 -1.73 -21.68
CA ILE A 50 9.44 -3.03 -21.95
C ILE A 50 10.46 -4.00 -22.55
N ILE A 51 11.27 -3.56 -23.52
CA ILE A 51 12.35 -4.38 -24.12
C ILE A 51 13.37 -4.77 -23.05
N GLU A 52 13.78 -3.84 -22.20
CA GLU A 52 14.73 -4.11 -21.11
C GLU A 52 14.17 -5.14 -20.12
N MET A 53 12.91 -4.98 -19.70
CA MET A 53 12.22 -5.94 -18.81
C MET A 53 12.06 -7.32 -19.47
N GLN A 54 11.79 -7.37 -20.77
CA GLN A 54 11.64 -8.62 -21.53
C GLN A 54 12.95 -9.42 -21.63
N ASN A 55 14.09 -8.75 -21.63
CA ASN A 55 15.42 -9.39 -21.67
C ASN A 55 15.86 -9.97 -20.31
N ARG A 56 15.13 -9.69 -19.23
CA ARG A 56 15.42 -10.21 -17.88
C ARG A 56 14.89 -11.63 -17.71
N SER A 57 15.51 -12.40 -16.81
CA SER A 57 15.00 -13.74 -16.45
C SER A 57 13.62 -13.64 -15.79
N LYS A 58 12.79 -14.69 -15.89
CA LYS A 58 11.44 -14.71 -15.26
C LYS A 58 11.47 -14.49 -13.76
N ARG A 59 12.54 -14.95 -13.09
CA ARG A 59 12.76 -14.71 -11.65
C ARG A 59 13.00 -13.23 -11.40
N GLN A 60 13.89 -12.61 -12.17
CA GLN A 60 14.18 -11.18 -12.08
C GLN A 60 12.93 -10.34 -12.38
N GLN A 61 12.13 -10.72 -13.38
CA GLN A 61 10.87 -10.04 -13.70
C GLN A 61 9.86 -10.13 -12.55
N GLN A 62 9.78 -11.27 -11.86
CA GLN A 62 8.89 -11.43 -10.71
C GLN A 62 9.42 -10.62 -9.51
N GLU A 63 10.73 -10.63 -9.26
CA GLU A 63 11.38 -9.79 -8.24
C GLU A 63 11.13 -8.31 -8.52
N ASP A 64 11.26 -7.86 -9.77
CA ASP A 64 10.96 -6.49 -10.21
C ASP A 64 9.47 -6.13 -10.01
N LEU A 65 8.56 -7.08 -10.27
CA LEU A 65 7.11 -6.88 -10.07
C LEU A 65 6.73 -6.83 -8.59
N ASP A 66 7.36 -7.65 -7.76
CA ASP A 66 7.15 -7.66 -6.32
C ASP A 66 7.72 -6.38 -5.69
N GLU A 67 8.91 -5.95 -6.13
CA GLU A 67 9.51 -4.66 -5.77
C GLU A 67 8.61 -3.50 -6.21
N TYR A 68 8.14 -3.50 -7.45
CA TYR A 68 7.21 -2.49 -7.95
C TYR A 68 5.90 -2.45 -7.17
N SER A 69 5.34 -3.61 -6.81
CA SER A 69 4.15 -3.70 -5.97
C SER A 69 4.39 -3.13 -4.58
N GLY A 70 5.56 -3.40 -3.99
CA GLY A 70 6.00 -2.80 -2.73
C GLY A 70 6.09 -1.28 -2.84
N LEU A 71 6.80 -0.77 -3.85
CA LEU A 71 6.93 0.67 -4.11
C LEU A 71 5.56 1.34 -4.33
N MET A 72 4.63 0.68 -5.02
CA MET A 72 3.26 1.20 -5.22
C MET A 72 2.45 1.25 -3.93
N LEU A 73 2.63 0.28 -3.02
CA LEU A 73 1.99 0.30 -1.70
C LEU A 73 2.60 1.39 -0.81
N SER A 74 3.93 1.51 -0.75
CA SER A 74 4.62 2.57 -0.01
C SER A 74 4.25 3.95 -0.53
N LEU A 75 4.18 4.13 -1.86
CA LEU A 75 3.74 5.39 -2.48
C LEU A 75 2.31 5.76 -2.07
N ARG A 76 1.39 4.80 -1.99
CA ARG A 76 0.01 5.05 -1.53
C ARG A 76 -0.04 5.45 -0.05
N CYS A 77 0.77 4.82 0.79
CA CYS A 77 0.86 5.20 2.21
C CYS A 77 1.42 6.61 2.36
N LEU A 78 2.52 6.92 1.67
CA LEU A 78 3.10 8.26 1.65
C LEU A 78 2.11 9.32 1.11
N GLN A 79 1.31 8.98 0.09
CA GLN A 79 0.26 9.86 -0.40
C GLN A 79 -0.82 10.14 0.64
N PHE A 80 -1.22 9.13 1.39
CA PHE A 80 -2.15 9.27 2.49
C PHE A 80 -1.58 10.17 3.59
N ASP A 81 -0.34 9.92 4.02
CA ASP A 81 0.32 10.71 5.05
C ASP A 81 0.49 12.17 4.63
N ILE A 82 0.95 12.42 3.40
CA ILE A 82 1.03 13.79 2.87
C ILE A 82 -0.35 14.44 2.80
N ALA A 83 -1.40 13.70 2.42
CA ALA A 83 -2.75 14.27 2.39
C ALA A 83 -3.26 14.65 3.79
N VAL A 84 -3.01 13.81 4.79
CA VAL A 84 -3.34 14.08 6.20
C VAL A 84 -2.55 15.27 6.73
N GLU A 85 -1.24 15.31 6.52
CA GLU A 85 -0.42 16.45 6.93
C GLU A 85 -0.83 17.72 6.20
N THR A 86 -1.05 17.66 4.88
CA THR A 86 -1.49 18.82 4.09
C THR A 86 -2.81 19.36 4.64
N ALA A 87 -3.77 18.50 5.01
CA ALA A 87 -5.02 18.92 5.62
C ALA A 87 -4.79 19.61 6.98
N GLY A 88 -3.86 19.09 7.79
CA GLY A 88 -3.42 19.71 9.03
C GLY A 88 -2.80 21.09 8.82
N TYR A 89 -1.84 21.21 7.89
CA TYR A 89 -1.18 22.47 7.53
C TYR A 89 -2.17 23.48 6.93
N THR A 90 -3.09 23.05 6.06
CA THR A 90 -4.09 23.93 5.48
C THR A 90 -4.99 24.54 6.56
N HIS A 91 -5.32 23.76 7.58
CA HIS A 91 -6.12 24.21 8.71
C HIS A 91 -5.31 25.12 9.65
N GLN A 92 -4.11 24.70 10.03
CA GLN A 92 -3.25 25.42 10.97
C GLN A 92 -2.84 26.82 10.48
N TYR A 93 -2.57 26.97 9.18
CA TYR A 93 -2.07 28.22 8.61
C TYR A 93 -3.14 29.06 7.92
N ASP A 94 -4.40 28.63 8.00
CA ASP A 94 -5.53 29.21 7.27
C ASP A 94 -5.21 29.37 5.78
N LEU A 95 -4.57 28.33 5.22
CA LEU A 95 -4.11 28.35 3.84
C LEU A 95 -5.29 28.51 2.89
N SER A 96 -6.43 27.91 3.22
CA SER A 96 -7.65 28.04 2.42
C SER A 96 -8.12 29.49 2.33
N ALA A 97 -8.23 30.23 3.43
CA ALA A 97 -8.66 31.62 3.34
C ALA A 97 -7.60 32.52 2.70
N LYS A 98 -6.31 32.31 2.99
CA LYS A 98 -5.21 33.06 2.34
C LYS A 98 -5.13 32.80 0.84
N TRP A 99 -5.35 31.55 0.43
CA TRP A 99 -5.41 31.17 -0.97
C TRP A 99 -6.59 31.83 -1.65
N LEU A 100 -7.80 31.75 -1.06
CA LEU A 100 -9.00 32.40 -1.58
C LEU A 100 -8.88 33.92 -1.64
N ALA A 101 -8.15 34.54 -0.72
CA ALA A 101 -7.89 35.98 -0.72
C ALA A 101 -6.84 36.42 -1.76
N ALA A 102 -5.96 35.52 -2.21
CA ALA A 102 -4.94 35.83 -3.22
C ALA A 102 -5.57 35.97 -4.62
N THR A 103 -5.05 36.88 -5.43
CA THR A 103 -5.48 37.05 -6.82
C THR A 103 -4.93 35.93 -7.73
N PRO A 104 -5.54 35.67 -8.90
CA PRO A 104 -4.99 34.70 -9.86
C PRO A 104 -3.53 34.97 -10.25
N ALA A 105 -3.12 36.24 -10.34
CA ALA A 105 -1.76 36.65 -10.66
C ALA A 105 -0.75 36.27 -9.55
N GLU A 106 -1.18 36.27 -8.29
CA GLU A 106 -0.36 35.86 -7.13
C GLU A 106 -0.31 34.34 -6.98
N ARG A 107 -1.43 33.64 -7.25
CA ARG A 107 -1.50 32.17 -7.14
C ARG A 107 -0.68 31.46 -8.21
N GLY A 108 -0.63 31.99 -9.44
CA GLY A 108 0.08 31.37 -10.55
C GLY A 108 1.52 30.98 -10.23
N PRO A 109 2.37 31.92 -9.77
CA PRO A 109 3.73 31.62 -9.30
C PRO A 109 3.78 30.54 -8.19
N HIS A 110 2.89 30.60 -7.20
CA HIS A 110 2.86 29.60 -6.11
C HIS A 110 2.52 28.19 -6.60
N VAL A 111 1.58 28.04 -7.55
CA VAL A 111 1.28 26.74 -8.18
C VAL A 111 2.50 26.21 -8.92
N LEU A 112 3.18 27.05 -9.69
CA LEU A 112 4.36 26.66 -10.47
C LEU A 112 5.54 26.27 -9.59
N VAL A 113 5.78 27.01 -8.50
CA VAL A 113 6.79 26.67 -7.49
C VAL A 113 6.45 25.34 -6.82
N GLY A 114 5.20 25.14 -6.39
CA GLY A 114 4.76 23.89 -5.77
C GLY A 114 4.88 22.68 -6.70
N LEU A 115 4.54 22.85 -7.98
CA LEU A 115 4.73 21.80 -8.99
C LEU A 115 6.20 21.50 -9.23
N SER A 116 7.05 22.52 -9.35
CA SER A 116 8.48 22.30 -9.52
C SER A 116 9.12 21.61 -8.31
N GLN A 117 8.76 22.02 -7.10
CA GLN A 117 9.24 21.36 -5.88
C GLN A 117 8.77 19.90 -5.82
N ALA A 118 7.51 19.63 -6.17
CA ALA A 118 7.01 18.27 -6.28
C ALA A 118 7.76 17.46 -7.35
N CYS A 119 8.13 18.08 -8.47
CA CYS A 119 8.95 17.44 -9.51
C CYS A 119 10.39 17.18 -9.04
N GLY A 120 11.00 18.11 -8.30
CA GLY A 120 12.38 18.01 -7.83
C GLY A 120 12.60 16.96 -6.73
N ILE A 121 11.54 16.57 -6.01
CA ILE A 121 11.60 15.52 -4.97
C ILE A 121 11.78 14.13 -5.58
N SER A 122 11.37 13.91 -6.84
CA SER A 122 11.55 12.62 -7.51
C SER A 122 12.49 12.77 -8.71
N PRO A 123 13.64 12.08 -8.74
CA PRO A 123 14.60 12.15 -9.85
C PRO A 123 14.02 11.69 -11.20
N ASN A 124 12.78 11.18 -11.22
CA ASN A 124 12.09 10.68 -12.40
C ASN A 124 10.84 11.48 -12.78
N LEU A 125 10.44 12.52 -12.03
CA LEU A 125 9.17 13.21 -12.29
C LEU A 125 9.22 14.10 -13.54
N ASP A 126 10.37 14.64 -13.90
CA ASP A 126 10.55 15.30 -15.20
C ASP A 126 10.30 14.32 -16.34
N LYS A 127 10.81 13.08 -16.25
CA LYS A 127 10.50 12.01 -17.20
C LYS A 127 9.03 11.57 -17.14
N ALA A 128 8.39 11.61 -15.97
CA ALA A 128 6.97 11.33 -15.82
C ALA A 128 6.10 12.42 -16.45
N ARG A 129 6.50 13.70 -16.35
CA ARG A 129 5.83 14.84 -16.99
C ARG A 129 5.93 14.79 -18.51
N LEU A 130 7.06 14.28 -19.01
CA LEU A 130 7.23 13.92 -20.42
C LEU A 130 6.36 12.72 -20.85
N SER A 131 6.10 11.77 -19.94
CA SER A 131 5.35 10.55 -20.22
C SER A 131 3.83 10.69 -20.10
N CYS A 132 3.36 11.63 -19.26
CA CYS A 132 1.93 11.93 -18.98
C CYS A 132 1.60 13.39 -19.31
N TYR A 133 2.11 13.88 -20.44
CA TYR A 133 2.06 15.31 -20.80
C TYR A 133 0.64 15.85 -20.99
N LYS A 134 -0.34 14.99 -21.30
CA LYS A 134 -1.75 15.41 -21.45
C LYS A 134 -2.40 15.70 -20.10
N GLU A 135 -2.03 14.93 -19.09
CA GLU A 135 -2.55 15.01 -17.73
C GLU A 135 -1.82 16.07 -16.88
N LEU A 136 -0.65 16.52 -17.33
CA LEU A 136 0.22 17.48 -16.62
C LEU A 136 0.36 18.85 -17.31
N ARG A 137 -0.42 19.11 -18.37
CA ARG A 137 -0.51 20.43 -18.98
C ARG A 137 -1.40 21.34 -18.16
N LEU A 138 -0.79 22.33 -17.50
CA LEU A 138 -1.51 23.27 -16.65
C LEU A 138 -2.54 24.09 -17.43
N SER A 139 -2.17 24.55 -18.63
CA SER A 139 -3.04 25.35 -19.51
C SER A 139 -4.30 24.59 -19.91
N TYR A 140 -4.17 23.31 -20.28
CA TYR A 140 -5.29 22.50 -20.74
C TYR A 140 -6.35 22.27 -19.65
N HIS A 141 -5.92 22.10 -18.40
CA HIS A 141 -6.83 21.90 -17.28
C HIS A 141 -7.34 23.20 -16.69
N TRP A 142 -6.52 24.25 -16.61
CA TRP A 142 -6.93 25.54 -16.08
C TRP A 142 -7.97 26.21 -16.98
N ASP A 143 -7.73 26.25 -18.30
CA ASP A 143 -8.67 26.89 -19.23
C ASP A 143 -10.01 26.13 -19.29
N ALA A 144 -9.97 24.79 -19.24
CA ALA A 144 -11.17 23.95 -19.22
C ALA A 144 -11.96 24.08 -17.89
N VAL A 145 -11.28 24.13 -16.74
CA VAL A 145 -11.94 24.32 -15.43
C VAL A 145 -12.46 25.74 -15.29
N SER A 146 -11.67 26.74 -15.69
CA SER A 146 -12.07 28.14 -15.67
C SER A 146 -13.27 28.41 -16.59
N ALA A 147 -13.32 27.79 -17.78
CA ALA A 147 -14.45 27.91 -18.70
C ALA A 147 -15.70 27.14 -18.20
N ALA A 148 -15.52 25.94 -17.66
CA ALA A 148 -16.63 25.11 -17.17
C ALA A 148 -17.29 25.65 -15.90
N HIS A 149 -16.58 26.50 -15.16
CA HIS A 149 -17.02 27.03 -13.88
C HIS A 149 -17.04 28.56 -13.83
N GLN A 150 -17.03 29.24 -14.98
CA GLN A 150 -16.95 30.71 -15.08
C GLN A 150 -18.04 31.45 -14.27
N ASP A 151 -19.19 30.81 -14.04
CA ASP A 151 -20.31 31.34 -13.25
C ASP A 151 -20.33 30.87 -11.78
N SER A 152 -19.38 30.03 -11.36
CA SER A 152 -19.28 29.53 -10.00
C SER A 152 -18.62 30.57 -9.09
N GLN A 153 -19.24 30.87 -7.94
CA GLN A 153 -18.62 31.70 -6.91
C GLN A 153 -17.41 31.02 -6.22
N ASP A 154 -17.20 29.72 -6.47
CA ASP A 154 -16.13 28.92 -5.87
C ASP A 154 -15.21 28.26 -6.91
N ILE A 155 -14.85 28.99 -7.97
CA ILE A 155 -13.85 28.55 -8.96
C ILE A 155 -12.55 28.09 -8.28
N ASP A 156 -12.20 28.70 -7.17
CA ASP A 156 -10.92 28.51 -6.49
C ASP A 156 -10.89 27.25 -5.62
N GLY A 157 -11.98 26.93 -4.91
CA GLY A 157 -12.16 25.65 -4.26
C GLY A 157 -12.23 24.50 -5.27
N ILE A 158 -12.88 24.73 -6.41
CA ILE A 158 -12.96 23.78 -7.52
C ILE A 158 -11.57 23.56 -8.15
N ALA A 159 -10.79 24.61 -8.35
CA ALA A 159 -9.44 24.52 -8.90
C ALA A 159 -8.46 23.80 -7.94
N LEU A 160 -8.52 24.09 -6.64
CA LEU A 160 -7.74 23.38 -5.62
C LEU A 160 -8.15 21.89 -5.58
N ALA A 161 -9.44 21.59 -5.60
CA ALA A 161 -9.95 20.24 -5.73
C ALA A 161 -9.47 19.57 -7.04
N TYR A 162 -9.39 20.30 -8.15
CA TYR A 162 -8.89 19.80 -9.42
C TYR A 162 -7.39 19.53 -9.41
N ILE A 163 -6.58 20.38 -8.77
CA ILE A 163 -5.13 20.15 -8.58
C ILE A 163 -4.92 18.91 -7.71
N LEU A 164 -5.70 18.75 -6.64
CA LEU A 164 -5.67 17.56 -5.78
C LEU A 164 -6.19 16.30 -6.51
N VAL A 165 -7.19 16.44 -7.38
CA VAL A 165 -7.71 15.37 -8.25
C VAL A 165 -6.74 15.01 -9.37
N LEU A 166 -6.02 15.97 -9.96
CA LEU A 166 -4.97 15.73 -10.96
C LEU A 166 -3.79 15.01 -10.32
N ARG A 167 -3.36 15.44 -9.12
CA ARG A 167 -2.40 14.70 -8.29
C ARG A 167 -2.83 13.25 -8.07
N ASN A 168 -4.13 12.99 -7.86
CA ASN A 168 -4.71 11.65 -7.70
C ASN A 168 -4.94 10.88 -9.03
N LYS A 169 -5.22 11.58 -10.14
CA LYS A 169 -5.47 10.99 -11.47
C LYS A 169 -4.19 10.55 -12.17
N LEU A 170 -3.06 11.20 -11.88
CA LEU A 170 -1.73 10.79 -12.35
C LEU A 170 -1.32 9.37 -11.88
N ILE A 171 -2.11 8.76 -10.99
CA ILE A 171 -1.88 7.40 -10.47
C ILE A 171 -3.02 6.43 -10.85
N LYS A 172 -4.10 6.90 -11.49
CA LYS A 172 -5.16 6.01 -12.02
C LYS A 172 -4.90 5.70 -13.49
N LEU A 173 -4.24 4.56 -13.75
CA LEU A 173 -4.30 3.90 -15.05
C LEU A 173 -5.76 3.56 -15.41
N PRO A 174 -6.11 3.52 -16.72
CA PRO A 174 -7.48 3.30 -17.18
C PRO A 174 -8.07 2.01 -16.62
N LYS A 175 -9.36 2.05 -16.23
CA LYS A 175 -10.13 0.86 -15.88
C LYS A 175 -10.18 -0.07 -17.09
N ILE A 176 -9.45 -1.17 -17.04
CA ILE A 176 -9.63 -2.28 -17.98
C ILE A 176 -10.93 -2.97 -17.58
N THR A 177 -12.01 -2.68 -18.30
CA THR A 177 -13.25 -3.45 -18.20
C THR A 177 -12.99 -4.81 -18.86
N VAL A 178 -12.73 -5.84 -18.06
CA VAL A 178 -12.64 -7.21 -18.55
C VAL A 178 -14.05 -7.66 -18.92
N GLN A 179 -14.40 -7.57 -20.19
CA GLN A 179 -15.60 -8.23 -20.70
C GLN A 179 -15.40 -9.75 -20.58
N LYS A 180 -16.38 -10.43 -19.99
CA LYS A 180 -16.39 -11.89 -19.91
C LYS A 180 -16.49 -12.52 -21.31
N PRO A 181 -15.68 -13.54 -21.63
CA PRO A 181 -16.00 -14.43 -22.73
C PRO A 181 -17.20 -15.30 -22.35
N SER A 182 -18.21 -15.32 -23.23
CA SER A 182 -19.30 -16.30 -23.18
C SER A 182 -18.76 -17.72 -23.30
N ARG A 183 -19.29 -18.63 -22.48
CA ARG A 183 -18.88 -20.04 -22.38
C ARG A 183 -19.19 -20.90 -23.61
N THR A 184 -19.82 -20.33 -24.64
CA THR A 184 -20.08 -21.02 -25.91
C THR A 184 -19.02 -20.79 -26.97
N ARG A 185 -17.95 -20.01 -26.69
CA ARG A 185 -16.82 -19.91 -27.63
C ARG A 185 -15.91 -21.12 -27.51
N ASP A 186 -15.93 -21.95 -28.55
CA ASP A 186 -14.84 -22.84 -28.93
C ASP A 186 -13.48 -22.21 -28.66
N LYS A 187 -12.66 -22.83 -27.79
CA LYS A 187 -11.18 -22.74 -27.66
C LYS A 187 -10.47 -21.42 -28.03
N GLU A 188 -11.15 -20.28 -28.05
CA GLU A 188 -10.60 -19.02 -28.47
C GLU A 188 -9.77 -18.51 -27.30
N ARG A 189 -8.46 -18.44 -27.56
CA ARG A 189 -7.46 -17.87 -26.65
C ARG A 189 -7.96 -16.51 -26.14
N SER A 190 -7.65 -16.18 -24.88
CA SER A 190 -8.06 -14.88 -24.35
C SER A 190 -7.50 -13.74 -25.23
N PRO A 191 -8.14 -12.56 -25.28
CA PRO A 191 -7.60 -11.42 -26.01
C PRO A 191 -6.15 -11.10 -25.64
N LEU A 192 -5.77 -11.34 -24.38
CA LEU A 192 -4.40 -11.19 -23.89
C LEU A 192 -3.46 -12.27 -24.46
N ASP A 193 -3.87 -13.54 -24.47
CA ASP A 193 -3.07 -14.63 -25.04
C ASP A 193 -2.87 -14.45 -26.56
N ASN A 194 -3.88 -13.94 -27.26
CA ASN A 194 -3.78 -13.60 -28.68
C ASN A 194 -2.82 -12.43 -28.90
N PHE A 195 -2.85 -11.42 -28.04
CA PHE A 195 -1.92 -10.29 -28.11
C PHE A 195 -0.48 -10.72 -27.87
N LEU A 196 -0.22 -11.53 -26.82
CA LEU A 196 1.10 -12.09 -26.52
C LEU A 196 1.64 -12.95 -27.66
N GLN A 197 0.78 -13.79 -28.26
CA GLN A 197 1.18 -14.61 -29.40
C GLN A 197 1.52 -13.75 -30.63
N LYS A 198 0.73 -12.71 -30.92
CA LYS A 198 1.02 -11.79 -32.03
C LYS A 198 2.31 -11.01 -31.80
N GLY A 199 2.57 -10.55 -30.57
CA GLY A 199 3.83 -9.90 -30.19
C GLY A 199 5.03 -10.82 -30.38
N ALA A 200 4.93 -12.08 -29.94
CA ALA A 200 6.00 -13.07 -30.14
C ALA A 200 6.28 -13.34 -31.63
N HIS A 201 5.25 -13.42 -32.47
CA HIS A 201 5.43 -13.57 -33.93
C HIS A 201 5.97 -12.32 -34.63
N ALA A 202 5.81 -11.12 -34.05
CA ALA A 202 6.34 -9.89 -34.60
C ALA A 202 7.80 -9.64 -34.20
N ALA A 203 8.20 -10.08 -33.01
CA ALA A 203 9.55 -9.88 -32.47
C ALA A 203 10.54 -10.99 -32.88
N HIS A 204 10.04 -12.19 -33.22
CA HIS A 204 10.85 -13.37 -33.48
C HIS A 204 10.50 -14.03 -34.82
N ASN A 205 11.46 -14.71 -35.42
CA ASN A 205 11.16 -15.58 -36.56
C ASN A 205 10.22 -16.72 -36.13
N LYS A 206 9.58 -17.37 -37.11
CA LYS A 206 8.52 -18.37 -36.87
C LYS A 206 8.98 -19.54 -35.98
N GLU A 207 10.25 -19.90 -36.03
CA GLU A 207 10.84 -20.99 -35.26
C GLU A 207 11.02 -20.59 -33.78
N GLU A 208 11.65 -19.44 -33.53
CA GLU A 208 11.83 -18.85 -32.20
C GLU A 208 10.49 -18.59 -31.49
N ALA A 209 9.50 -18.03 -32.20
CA ALA A 209 8.16 -17.83 -31.65
C ALA A 209 7.48 -19.16 -31.24
N GLY A 210 7.80 -20.24 -31.97
CA GLY A 210 7.37 -21.60 -31.67
C GLY A 210 8.00 -22.15 -30.39
N ILE A 211 9.30 -21.93 -30.20
CA ILE A 211 10.04 -22.30 -28.97
C ILE A 211 9.48 -21.52 -27.77
N PHE A 212 9.36 -20.19 -27.88
CA PHE A 212 8.81 -19.34 -26.83
C PHE A 212 7.40 -19.76 -26.39
N THR A 213 6.52 -20.09 -27.35
CA THR A 213 5.18 -20.58 -27.04
C THR A 213 5.19 -21.92 -26.29
N LYS A 214 6.12 -22.83 -26.64
CA LYS A 214 6.29 -24.11 -25.94
C LYS A 214 6.79 -23.89 -24.51
N GLU A 215 7.77 -23.03 -24.31
CA GLU A 215 8.32 -22.69 -22.99
C GLU A 215 7.29 -21.99 -22.10
N MET A 216 6.50 -21.07 -22.65
CA MET A 216 5.39 -20.42 -21.94
C MET A 216 4.36 -21.44 -21.45
N LYS A 217 3.98 -22.41 -22.30
CA LYS A 217 3.08 -23.51 -21.93
C LYS A 217 3.71 -24.42 -20.89
N ALA A 218 5.00 -24.74 -21.00
CA ALA A 218 5.74 -25.55 -20.03
C ALA A 218 5.78 -24.85 -18.65
N ALA A 219 6.17 -23.57 -18.61
CA ALA A 219 6.21 -22.78 -17.38
C ALA A 219 4.82 -22.61 -16.75
N PHE A 220 3.76 -22.46 -17.55
CA PHE A 220 2.39 -22.45 -17.03
C PHE A 220 1.99 -23.79 -16.41
N LYS A 221 2.32 -24.91 -17.07
CA LYS A 221 2.09 -26.26 -16.53
C LYS A 221 2.87 -26.47 -15.22
N GLU A 222 4.13 -26.06 -15.18
CA GLU A 222 4.98 -26.14 -14.00
C GLU A 222 4.41 -25.33 -12.83
N ARG A 223 4.06 -24.04 -13.04
CA ARG A 223 3.42 -23.22 -12.00
C ARG A 223 2.11 -23.83 -11.51
N THR A 224 1.32 -24.39 -12.41
CA THR A 224 0.05 -25.04 -12.06
C THR A 224 0.28 -26.34 -11.26
N ALA A 225 1.38 -27.05 -11.54
CA ALA A 225 1.79 -28.25 -10.80
C ALA A 225 2.36 -27.91 -9.41
N ASN A 226 3.12 -26.81 -9.31
CA ASN A 226 3.76 -26.37 -8.06
C ASN A 226 2.84 -25.53 -7.16
N LYS A 227 1.66 -25.13 -7.65
CA LYS A 227 0.70 -24.36 -6.85
C LYS A 227 0.21 -25.23 -5.68
N GLY A 228 0.68 -24.90 -4.48
CA GLY A 228 0.16 -25.49 -3.24
C GLY A 228 -1.36 -25.31 -3.17
N ARG A 229 -2.07 -26.42 -3.01
CA ARG A 229 -3.53 -26.46 -2.93
C ARG A 229 -3.94 -26.72 -1.50
N TYR A 230 -4.80 -25.86 -0.96
CA TYR A 230 -5.16 -25.86 0.45
C TYR A 230 -6.67 -26.01 0.61
N CYS A 231 -7.09 -26.80 1.59
CA CYS A 231 -8.49 -26.94 1.95
C CYS A 231 -8.98 -25.63 2.57
N THR A 232 -9.98 -25.00 1.95
CA THR A 232 -10.56 -23.74 2.43
C THR A 232 -11.26 -23.89 3.79
N GLY A 233 -11.68 -25.11 4.16
CA GLY A 233 -12.35 -25.38 5.43
C GLY A 233 -11.41 -25.64 6.62
N CYS A 234 -10.22 -26.22 6.40
CA CYS A 234 -9.31 -26.62 7.49
C CYS A 234 -7.82 -26.29 7.28
N GLY A 235 -7.44 -25.75 6.13
CA GLY A 235 -6.05 -25.38 5.82
C GLY A 235 -5.13 -26.54 5.40
N ALA A 236 -5.60 -27.79 5.44
CA ALA A 236 -4.80 -28.95 5.03
C ALA A 236 -4.25 -28.80 3.60
N VAL A 237 -3.01 -29.22 3.39
CA VAL A 237 -2.33 -29.19 2.09
C VAL A 237 -2.67 -30.45 1.30
N GLU A 238 -2.95 -30.31 0.01
CA GLU A 238 -3.22 -31.42 -0.91
C GLU A 238 -1.94 -32.25 -1.11
N THR A 239 -2.02 -33.56 -0.85
CA THR A 239 -0.88 -34.48 -1.04
C THR A 239 -1.04 -35.29 -2.32
N ALA A 240 0.04 -35.92 -2.78
CA ALA A 240 0.09 -36.68 -4.04
C ALA A 240 -0.90 -37.87 -4.16
N GLY A 241 -1.73 -38.14 -3.16
CA GLY A 241 -2.80 -39.16 -3.20
C GLY A 241 -4.20 -38.67 -2.84
N SER A 242 -4.39 -37.38 -2.56
CA SER A 242 -5.65 -36.86 -2.00
C SER A 242 -6.21 -35.66 -2.78
N ALA A 243 -6.75 -35.91 -3.98
CA ALA A 243 -7.30 -34.84 -4.80
C ALA A 243 -8.43 -34.06 -4.08
N PHE A 244 -8.26 -32.75 -3.89
CA PHE A 244 -9.28 -31.94 -3.23
C PHE A 244 -10.47 -31.68 -4.15
N LYS A 245 -11.68 -31.70 -3.57
CA LYS A 245 -12.93 -31.43 -4.29
C LYS A 245 -13.09 -29.93 -4.50
N ARG A 246 -13.48 -29.53 -5.71
CA ARG A 246 -13.73 -28.13 -6.06
C ARG A 246 -15.18 -27.75 -5.81
N CYS A 247 -15.41 -26.52 -5.37
CA CYS A 247 -16.75 -25.95 -5.36
C CYS A 247 -17.21 -25.65 -6.79
N ALA A 248 -18.18 -26.42 -7.31
CA ALA A 248 -18.61 -26.30 -8.71
C ALA A 248 -19.08 -24.87 -9.09
N PRO A 249 -19.93 -24.16 -8.31
CA PRO A 249 -20.31 -22.79 -8.66
C PRO A 249 -19.14 -21.80 -8.69
N CYS A 250 -18.20 -21.88 -7.75
CA CYS A 250 -17.01 -21.01 -7.75
C CYS A 250 -16.10 -21.30 -8.94
N PHE A 251 -15.94 -22.58 -9.28
CA PHE A 251 -15.19 -22.97 -10.46
C PHE A 251 -15.83 -22.50 -11.77
N LYS A 252 -17.14 -22.25 -11.80
CA LYS A 252 -17.81 -21.66 -12.98
C LYS A 252 -17.39 -20.23 -13.28
N ILE A 253 -16.87 -19.50 -12.29
CA ILE A 253 -16.39 -18.12 -12.41
C ILE A 253 -14.87 -18.04 -12.21
N ASP A 254 -14.15 -19.13 -12.52
CA ASP A 254 -12.69 -19.26 -12.42
C ASP A 254 -12.11 -18.98 -11.02
N ARG A 255 -12.92 -19.12 -9.97
CA ARG A 255 -12.47 -19.04 -8.57
C ARG A 255 -12.22 -20.43 -8.01
N GLU A 256 -10.98 -20.70 -7.63
CA GLU A 256 -10.57 -21.98 -7.06
C GLU A 256 -10.86 -22.03 -5.56
N VAL A 257 -11.89 -22.79 -5.17
CA VAL A 257 -12.22 -23.08 -3.76
C VAL A 257 -12.21 -24.59 -3.58
N LEU A 258 -11.31 -25.08 -2.72
CA LEU A 258 -10.96 -26.49 -2.60
C LEU A 258 -11.31 -27.02 -1.20
N TYR A 259 -11.77 -28.26 -1.12
CA TYR A 259 -12.07 -28.94 0.14
C TYR A 259 -11.53 -30.37 0.13
N CYS A 260 -10.85 -30.77 1.21
CA CYS A 260 -10.40 -32.16 1.38
C CYS A 260 -11.58 -33.14 1.61
N SER A 261 -12.73 -32.64 2.09
CA SER A 261 -13.91 -33.45 2.37
C SER A 261 -15.20 -32.65 2.25
N VAL A 262 -16.32 -33.36 2.06
CA VAL A 262 -17.67 -32.76 2.08
C VAL A 262 -17.98 -32.16 3.46
N GLY A 263 -17.41 -32.71 4.54
CA GLY A 263 -17.52 -32.14 5.89
C GLY A 263 -16.91 -30.74 5.98
N CYS A 264 -15.70 -30.55 5.45
CA CYS A 264 -15.06 -29.22 5.37
C CYS A 264 -15.87 -28.24 4.53
N GLN A 265 -16.41 -28.68 3.39
CA GLN A 265 -17.30 -27.85 2.56
C GLN A 265 -18.56 -27.44 3.31
N LYS A 266 -19.26 -28.36 3.98
CA LYS A 266 -20.49 -28.06 4.74
C LYS A 266 -20.21 -27.11 5.92
N LYS A 267 -19.07 -27.26 6.59
CA LYS A 267 -18.64 -26.36 7.68
C LYS A 267 -18.37 -24.95 7.15
N ASP A 268 -17.56 -24.84 6.10
CA ASP A 268 -17.23 -23.55 5.47
C ASP A 268 -18.45 -22.88 4.82
N TRP A 269 -19.38 -23.67 4.29
CA TRP A 269 -20.67 -23.21 3.75
C TRP A 269 -21.46 -22.40 4.77
N LYS A 270 -21.62 -22.93 5.99
CA LYS A 270 -22.34 -22.26 7.08
C LYS A 270 -21.61 -21.01 7.56
N ASN A 271 -20.28 -21.02 7.55
CA ASN A 271 -19.47 -19.94 8.12
C ASN A 271 -19.31 -18.73 7.20
N ARG A 272 -18.90 -18.96 5.94
CA ARG A 272 -18.53 -17.86 5.02
C ARG A 272 -18.85 -18.13 3.56
N HIS A 273 -18.75 -19.37 3.11
CA HIS A 273 -18.76 -19.66 1.68
C HIS A 273 -20.11 -19.38 1.02
N LYS A 274 -21.22 -19.57 1.75
CA LYS A 274 -22.56 -19.27 1.23
C LYS A 274 -22.72 -17.82 0.77
N ALA A 275 -22.06 -16.87 1.43
CA ALA A 275 -22.16 -15.46 1.10
C ALA A 275 -21.53 -15.13 -0.26
N THR A 276 -20.46 -15.85 -0.64
CA THR A 276 -19.67 -15.57 -1.84
C THR A 276 -19.77 -16.60 -2.95
N CYS A 277 -20.25 -17.80 -2.68
CA CYS A 277 -20.26 -18.92 -3.61
C CYS A 277 -20.88 -18.55 -4.97
N GLY A 278 -20.12 -18.72 -6.06
CA GLY A 278 -20.56 -18.43 -7.43
C GLY A 278 -20.81 -16.94 -7.75
N LYS A 279 -20.59 -16.02 -6.81
CA LYS A 279 -20.74 -14.57 -7.05
C LYS A 279 -19.41 -13.94 -7.44
N GLU A 280 -19.47 -13.00 -8.39
CA GLU A 280 -18.38 -12.07 -8.65
C GLU A 280 -18.13 -11.24 -7.37
N LEU A 281 -16.86 -11.10 -7.01
CA LEU A 281 -16.47 -10.25 -5.89
C LEU A 281 -16.26 -8.84 -6.44
N ASP A 282 -17.17 -7.93 -6.13
CA ASP A 282 -16.86 -6.52 -6.25
C ASP A 282 -15.79 -6.12 -5.20
N LEU A 283 -15.21 -4.94 -5.38
CA LEU A 283 -14.12 -4.43 -4.54
C LEU A 283 -14.50 -4.36 -3.05
N GLN A 284 -15.74 -3.97 -2.75
CA GLN A 284 -16.23 -3.85 -1.37
C GLN A 284 -16.45 -5.23 -0.74
N SER A 285 -17.01 -6.16 -1.51
CA SER A 285 -17.20 -7.55 -1.11
C SER A 285 -15.86 -8.26 -0.86
N ALA A 286 -14.84 -7.98 -1.69
CA ALA A 286 -13.48 -8.49 -1.48
C ALA A 286 -12.85 -7.95 -0.20
N TYR A 287 -12.97 -6.63 0.04
CA TYR A 287 -12.50 -5.98 1.27
C TYR A 287 -13.16 -6.56 2.53
N ASN A 288 -14.49 -6.68 2.52
CA ASN A 288 -15.25 -7.23 3.63
C ASN A 288 -14.89 -8.70 3.92
N LEU A 289 -14.56 -9.49 2.89
CA LEU A 289 -14.09 -10.87 3.10
C LEU A 289 -12.69 -10.97 3.67
N ALA A 290 -11.79 -10.07 3.26
CA ALA A 290 -10.43 -10.02 3.77
C ALA A 290 -10.39 -9.59 5.25
N THR A 291 -11.34 -8.76 5.67
CA THR A 291 -11.46 -8.27 7.05
C THR A 291 -12.37 -9.14 7.93
N PHE A 292 -13.14 -10.07 7.34
CA PHE A 292 -14.00 -10.98 8.10
C PHE A 292 -13.19 -12.04 8.84
N ILE A 293 -12.99 -11.82 10.14
CA ILE A 293 -12.45 -12.83 11.05
C ILE A 293 -13.58 -13.80 11.44
N PRO A 294 -13.51 -15.09 11.08
CA PRO A 294 -14.57 -16.05 11.38
C PRO A 294 -14.89 -16.11 12.88
N GLU A 295 -16.16 -16.25 13.23
CA GLU A 295 -16.61 -16.35 14.62
C GLU A 295 -15.97 -17.53 15.37
N ASN A 296 -15.67 -18.61 14.66
CA ASN A 296 -14.96 -19.78 15.20
C ASN A 296 -13.48 -19.49 15.46
N ALA A 297 -12.88 -18.54 14.72
CA ALA A 297 -11.56 -18.04 15.05
C ALA A 297 -11.64 -17.29 16.38
N ARG A 298 -12.69 -16.50 16.64
CA ARG A 298 -12.86 -15.85 17.96
C ARG A 298 -12.99 -16.82 19.13
N THR A 299 -13.44 -18.06 18.90
CA THR A 299 -13.59 -19.09 19.96
C THR A 299 -12.38 -20.02 20.08
N ALA A 300 -11.58 -20.15 19.01
CA ALA A 300 -10.39 -21.00 18.97
C ALA A 300 -9.07 -20.22 19.06
N LEU A 301 -9.12 -18.88 18.98
CA LEU A 301 -7.97 -18.03 19.22
C LEU A 301 -7.67 -17.97 20.72
N SER A 302 -6.40 -18.24 21.00
CA SER A 302 -5.65 -17.76 22.14
C SER A 302 -5.58 -18.68 23.38
N GLY A 303 -4.76 -19.72 23.29
CA GLY A 303 -4.13 -20.30 24.48
C GLY A 303 -3.20 -19.31 25.20
N ILE A 304 -2.75 -18.24 24.52
CA ILE A 304 -1.83 -17.23 25.07
C ILE A 304 -2.57 -16.06 25.75
N VAL A 305 -3.70 -15.63 25.19
CA VAL A 305 -4.47 -14.48 25.67
C VAL A 305 -5.89 -14.93 25.96
N GLY A 306 -6.37 -14.83 27.21
CA GLY A 306 -7.71 -15.28 27.56
C GLY A 306 -8.84 -14.61 26.74
N PRO A 307 -10.10 -15.07 26.84
CA PRO A 307 -11.21 -14.41 26.17
C PRO A 307 -11.38 -12.96 26.66
N PRO A 308 -11.94 -12.05 25.85
CA PRO A 308 -12.23 -10.70 26.30
C PRO A 308 -13.26 -10.72 27.44
N ALA A 309 -13.05 -9.88 28.45
CA ALA A 309 -13.98 -9.67 29.55
C ALA A 309 -15.30 -9.09 29.04
N LYS A 310 -16.37 -9.33 29.80
CA LYS A 310 -17.72 -8.88 29.45
C LYS A 310 -17.74 -7.37 29.20
N GLY A 311 -18.15 -6.96 28.00
CA GLY A 311 -18.27 -5.56 27.60
C GLY A 311 -17.02 -4.98 26.91
N PHE A 312 -15.87 -5.63 27.02
CA PHE A 312 -14.68 -5.19 26.29
C PHE A 312 -14.69 -5.72 24.85
N LYS A 313 -14.59 -4.81 23.88
CA LYS A 313 -14.49 -5.14 22.45
C LYS A 313 -13.06 -4.87 21.99
N ARG A 314 -12.37 -5.92 21.51
CA ARG A 314 -11.05 -5.78 20.89
C ARG A 314 -11.17 -5.06 19.55
N THR A 315 -10.30 -4.09 19.31
CA THR A 315 -10.18 -3.43 18.00
C THR A 315 -9.58 -4.40 16.97
N VAL A 316 -9.61 -4.02 15.69
CA VAL A 316 -9.03 -4.85 14.62
C VAL A 316 -7.52 -4.94 14.79
N GLU A 317 -6.89 -3.84 15.17
CA GLU A 317 -5.46 -3.69 15.45
C GLU A 317 -5.04 -4.60 16.60
N LEU A 318 -5.82 -4.66 17.69
CA LEU A 318 -5.54 -5.58 18.80
C LEU A 318 -5.70 -7.05 18.41
N LEU A 319 -6.65 -7.37 17.53
CA LEU A 319 -6.80 -8.74 17.01
C LEU A 319 -5.59 -9.13 16.13
N GLN A 320 -5.06 -8.21 15.33
CA GLN A 320 -3.82 -8.42 14.58
C GLN A 320 -2.64 -8.67 15.53
N GLN A 321 -2.52 -7.87 16.59
CA GLN A 321 -1.48 -8.04 17.60
C GLN A 321 -1.54 -9.41 18.28
N ILE A 322 -2.74 -9.86 18.66
CA ILE A 322 -2.94 -11.21 19.23
C ILE A 322 -2.55 -12.28 18.21
N SER A 323 -2.92 -12.12 16.93
CA SER A 323 -2.53 -13.04 15.86
C SER A 323 -1.02 -13.14 15.69
N HIS A 324 -0.27 -12.04 15.84
CA HIS A 324 1.20 -12.07 15.81
C HIS A 324 1.75 -12.89 16.97
N LEU A 325 1.23 -12.72 18.18
CA LEU A 325 1.69 -13.46 19.36
C LEU A 325 1.35 -14.95 19.31
N GLU A 326 0.25 -15.32 18.65
CA GLU A 326 -0.08 -16.72 18.40
C GLU A 326 0.88 -17.38 17.40
N HIS A 327 1.28 -16.64 16.37
CA HIS A 327 2.26 -17.13 15.41
C HIS A 327 3.68 -17.22 16.03
N TYR A 328 4.03 -16.27 16.88
CA TYR A 328 5.33 -16.17 17.55
C TYR A 328 5.18 -16.34 19.06
N THR A 329 4.89 -17.56 19.51
CA THR A 329 4.54 -17.87 20.91
C THR A 329 5.60 -17.50 21.96
N GLN A 330 6.86 -17.36 21.53
CA GLN A 330 7.96 -16.94 22.40
C GLN A 330 8.04 -15.43 22.60
N ALA A 331 7.48 -14.64 21.69
CA ALA A 331 7.46 -13.19 21.76
C ALA A 331 6.56 -12.70 22.89
N ASP A 332 6.93 -11.56 23.46
CA ASP A 332 6.19 -10.92 24.54
C ASP A 332 5.26 -9.83 24.00
N TYR A 333 5.70 -9.11 22.96
CA TYR A 333 4.91 -8.13 22.21
C TYR A 333 5.42 -8.02 20.78
N ALA A 334 4.59 -7.52 19.86
CA ALA A 334 5.01 -7.10 18.53
C ALA A 334 4.85 -5.57 18.41
N VAL A 335 5.90 -4.87 17.99
CA VAL A 335 5.98 -3.41 17.92
C VAL A 335 6.36 -3.02 16.49
N THR A 336 5.59 -2.14 15.87
CA THR A 336 5.89 -1.62 14.54
C THR A 336 7.18 -0.81 14.59
N ARG A 337 8.21 -1.24 13.85
CA ARG A 337 9.45 -0.48 13.68
C ARG A 337 9.19 0.69 12.76
N SER A 338 9.77 1.83 13.10
CA SER A 338 9.69 3.05 12.30
C SER A 338 11.09 3.46 11.91
N VAL A 339 11.77 2.62 11.13
CA VAL A 339 13.16 2.95 10.71
C VAL A 339 13.14 3.85 9.49
N TYR A 340 12.15 3.70 8.60
CA TYR A 340 11.99 4.51 7.40
C TYR A 340 10.51 4.57 7.03
N GLN A 341 10.04 5.72 6.54
CA GLN A 341 8.63 6.05 6.22
C GLN A 341 7.92 5.07 5.25
N ASN A 342 8.59 4.02 4.75
CA ASN A 342 8.10 3.18 3.66
C ASN A 342 8.18 1.66 3.90
N ASN A 343 8.70 1.19 5.04
CA ASN A 343 8.76 -0.24 5.39
C ASN A 343 8.56 -0.43 6.91
N GLU A 344 7.30 -0.41 7.34
CA GLU A 344 6.90 -0.71 8.72
C GLU A 344 7.08 -2.22 8.99
N ASP A 345 8.31 -2.65 9.25
CA ASP A 345 8.59 -4.01 9.70
C ASP A 345 8.14 -4.18 11.15
N THR A 346 7.55 -5.30 11.51
CA THR A 346 7.09 -5.56 12.88
C THR A 346 8.22 -6.19 13.69
N GLY A 347 8.75 -5.45 14.65
CA GLY A 347 9.73 -5.94 15.60
C GLY A 347 9.09 -6.79 16.69
N LEU A 348 9.58 -8.01 16.89
CA LEU A 348 9.19 -8.85 18.02
C LEU A 348 10.02 -8.50 19.25
N MET A 349 9.35 -8.27 20.37
CA MET A 349 9.94 -7.99 21.68
C MET A 349 10.10 -9.29 22.46
N PHE A 350 11.27 -9.49 23.07
CA PHE A 350 11.60 -10.64 23.89
C PHE A 350 12.29 -10.19 25.18
N TYR A 351 11.74 -10.58 26.32
CA TYR A 351 12.35 -10.31 27.62
C TYR A 351 13.07 -11.54 28.14
N THR A 352 14.37 -11.39 28.43
CA THR A 352 15.25 -12.49 28.86
C THR A 352 15.12 -12.80 30.35
N SER A 353 14.89 -11.79 31.19
CA SER A 353 14.67 -11.97 32.62
C SER A 353 13.30 -12.63 32.88
N PRO A 354 13.24 -13.82 33.52
CA PRO A 354 11.98 -14.51 33.77
C PRO A 354 10.98 -13.70 34.58
N LEU A 355 11.46 -12.93 35.57
CA LEU A 355 10.62 -12.10 36.44
C LEU A 355 10.01 -10.92 35.66
N ALA A 356 10.84 -10.21 34.90
CA ALA A 356 10.41 -9.11 34.03
C ALA A 356 9.37 -9.60 33.01
N LYS A 357 9.66 -10.73 32.37
CA LYS A 357 8.77 -11.39 31.41
C LYS A 357 7.42 -11.73 32.02
N ALA A 358 7.40 -12.32 33.21
CA ALA A 358 6.17 -12.67 33.91
C ALA A 358 5.32 -11.43 34.25
N HIS A 359 5.94 -10.37 34.77
CA HIS A 359 5.25 -9.12 35.08
C HIS A 359 4.68 -8.44 33.83
N PHE A 360 5.47 -8.36 32.76
CA PHE A 360 5.02 -7.79 31.50
C PHE A 360 3.84 -8.57 30.93
N ARG A 361 3.94 -9.91 30.85
CA ARG A 361 2.85 -10.77 30.36
C ARG A 361 1.58 -10.64 31.18
N ALA A 362 1.67 -10.58 32.50
CA ALA A 362 0.49 -10.38 33.35
C ALA A 362 -0.25 -9.07 33.03
N ARG A 363 0.48 -7.97 32.82
CA ARG A 363 -0.09 -6.67 32.43
C ARG A 363 -0.64 -6.70 31.00
N ARG A 364 0.11 -7.28 30.06
CA ARG A 364 -0.34 -7.52 28.69
C ARG A 364 -1.64 -8.30 28.65
N ASP A 365 -1.71 -9.44 29.32
CA ASP A 365 -2.88 -10.30 29.29
C ASP A 365 -4.08 -9.60 29.93
N LYS A 366 -3.87 -8.84 31.02
CA LYS A 366 -4.91 -7.98 31.60
C LYS A 366 -5.39 -6.92 30.60
N ALA A 367 -4.50 -6.20 29.93
CA ALA A 367 -4.86 -5.20 28.93
C ALA A 367 -5.63 -5.82 27.74
N MET A 368 -5.16 -6.94 27.19
CA MET A 368 -5.77 -7.60 26.03
C MET A 368 -7.10 -8.30 26.35
N THR A 369 -7.33 -8.65 27.62
CA THR A 369 -8.60 -9.24 28.07
C THR A 369 -9.59 -8.20 28.54
N THR A 370 -9.17 -7.12 29.21
CA THR A 370 -10.11 -6.18 29.86
C THR A 370 -10.11 -4.77 29.28
N GLY A 371 -9.10 -4.38 28.50
CA GLY A 371 -8.90 -2.99 28.10
C GLY A 371 -8.41 -2.08 29.23
N ASP A 372 -7.87 -2.63 30.32
CA ASP A 372 -7.38 -1.89 31.48
C ASP A 372 -6.31 -0.85 31.10
N GLN A 373 -6.71 0.43 31.07
CA GLN A 373 -5.88 1.55 30.62
C GLN A 373 -4.57 1.70 31.39
N ALA A 374 -4.57 1.41 32.69
CA ALA A 374 -3.35 1.39 33.50
C ALA A 374 -2.36 0.31 33.03
N SER A 375 -2.84 -0.87 32.68
CA SER A 375 -2.00 -1.92 32.10
C SER A 375 -1.54 -1.58 30.68
N VAL A 376 -2.35 -0.89 29.87
CA VAL A 376 -1.91 -0.37 28.56
C VAL A 376 -0.76 0.63 28.72
N ALA A 377 -0.91 1.59 29.64
CA ALA A 377 0.13 2.55 29.97
C ALA A 377 1.40 1.86 30.47
N TYR A 378 1.26 0.82 31.32
CA TYR A 378 2.38 -0.01 31.76
C TYR A 378 3.15 -0.64 30.61
N ILE A 379 2.43 -1.30 29.70
CA ILE A 379 3.05 -1.99 28.56
C ILE A 379 3.79 -0.98 27.68
N CYS A 380 3.17 0.17 27.43
CA CYS A 380 3.77 1.25 26.64
C CYS A 380 5.07 1.77 27.27
N GLU A 381 5.03 2.12 28.56
CA GLU A 381 6.21 2.59 29.30
C GLU A 381 7.32 1.53 29.27
N TYR A 382 6.98 0.26 29.49
CA TYR A 382 7.93 -0.84 29.52
C TYR A 382 8.61 -1.05 28.16
N ILE A 383 7.85 -0.98 27.06
CA ILE A 383 8.40 -1.07 25.69
C ILE A 383 9.35 0.10 25.41
N LEU A 384 8.94 1.33 25.73
CA LEU A 384 9.75 2.52 25.48
C LEU A 384 11.06 2.52 26.27
N TRP A 385 11.02 2.09 27.54
CA TRP A 385 12.21 1.93 28.36
C TRP A 385 13.16 0.87 27.81
N ASP A 386 12.63 -0.26 27.32
CA ASP A 386 13.45 -1.32 26.77
C ASP A 386 14.14 -0.89 25.46
N ILE A 387 13.44 -0.12 24.63
CA ILE A 387 14.01 0.55 23.44
C ILE A 387 15.13 1.51 23.84
N GLU A 388 14.89 2.36 24.83
CA GLU A 388 15.87 3.35 25.34
C GLU A 388 17.11 2.66 25.92
N SER A 389 16.91 1.61 26.72
CA SER A 389 17.96 0.85 27.40
C SER A 389 18.86 0.10 26.41
N ARG A 390 18.28 -0.43 25.34
CA ARG A 390 19.02 -1.08 24.24
C ARG A 390 19.63 -0.09 23.26
N ARG A 391 19.36 1.22 23.42
CA ARG A 391 19.73 2.29 22.47
C ARG A 391 19.26 1.97 21.05
N ALA A 392 18.08 1.37 20.94
CA ALA A 392 17.50 0.96 19.68
C ALA A 392 17.01 2.21 18.91
N SER A 393 17.61 2.47 17.74
CA SER A 393 17.30 3.64 16.90
C SER A 393 16.24 3.37 15.85
N ASP A 394 15.76 2.14 15.76
CA ASP A 394 14.78 1.65 14.78
C ASP A 394 13.32 1.85 15.23
N PHE A 395 13.12 2.48 16.38
CA PHE A 395 11.80 2.80 16.93
C PHE A 395 11.64 4.29 17.18
N VAL A 396 10.48 4.82 16.80
CA VAL A 396 10.06 6.19 17.07
C VAL A 396 9.02 6.14 18.19
N VAL A 397 9.27 6.87 19.28
CA VAL A 397 8.45 6.86 20.51
C VAL A 397 6.97 7.12 20.20
N GLU A 398 6.72 8.13 19.38
CA GLU A 398 5.38 8.58 18.98
C GLU A 398 4.62 7.47 18.24
N LYS A 399 5.32 6.68 17.42
CA LYS A 399 4.73 5.57 16.65
C LYS A 399 4.35 4.39 17.56
N VAL A 400 5.18 4.08 18.55
CA VAL A 400 4.86 3.06 19.57
C VAL A 400 3.62 3.49 20.37
N VAL A 401 3.57 4.74 20.81
CA VAL A 401 2.40 5.29 21.54
C VAL A 401 1.15 5.27 20.65
N GLN A 402 1.27 5.65 19.37
CA GLN A 402 0.16 5.63 18.42
C GLN A 402 -0.34 4.20 18.14
N GLN A 403 0.57 3.22 18.03
CA GLN A 403 0.22 1.82 17.85
C GLN A 403 -0.66 1.35 19.02
N LEU A 404 -0.18 1.48 20.26
CA LEU A 404 -0.93 1.02 21.44
C LEU A 404 -2.23 1.82 21.64
N SER A 405 -2.24 3.12 21.32
CA SER A 405 -3.46 3.94 21.37
C SER A 405 -4.56 3.37 20.45
N ARG A 406 -4.20 2.93 19.23
CA ARG A 406 -5.14 2.30 18.28
C ARG A 406 -5.54 0.89 18.71
N GLU A 407 -4.60 0.07 19.15
CA GLU A 407 -4.87 -1.30 19.63
C GLU A 407 -5.88 -1.29 20.79
N TYR A 408 -5.73 -0.40 21.77
CA TYR A 408 -6.59 -0.41 22.95
C TYR A 408 -7.70 0.65 22.94
N ALA A 409 -7.89 1.36 21.82
CA ALA A 409 -8.79 2.52 21.71
C ALA A 409 -8.60 3.50 22.88
N PHE A 410 -7.34 3.83 23.19
CA PHE A 410 -6.96 4.66 24.33
C PHE A 410 -6.39 6.02 23.87
N PRO A 411 -7.25 7.02 23.57
CA PRO A 411 -6.81 8.32 23.06
C PRO A 411 -5.97 9.11 24.08
N GLY A 412 -6.16 8.87 25.38
CA GLY A 412 -5.42 9.52 26.47
C GLY A 412 -4.01 8.94 26.72
N LEU A 413 -3.58 7.93 25.97
CA LEU A 413 -2.31 7.24 26.23
C LEU A 413 -1.10 8.17 26.17
N ALA A 414 -1.05 9.08 25.20
CA ALA A 414 0.06 10.04 25.07
C ALA A 414 0.21 10.92 26.32
N GLN A 415 -0.91 11.45 26.85
CA GLN A 415 -0.91 12.23 28.08
C GLN A 415 -0.50 11.39 29.30
N ALA A 416 -0.96 10.14 29.37
CA ALA A 416 -0.54 9.21 30.41
C ALA A 416 0.99 8.96 30.37
N MET A 417 1.59 8.86 29.18
CA MET A 417 3.04 8.71 29.03
C MET A 417 3.82 9.94 29.49
N VAL A 418 3.31 11.15 29.24
CA VAL A 418 3.91 12.39 29.77
C VAL A 418 3.92 12.38 31.31
N ASN A 419 2.80 11.97 31.92
CA ASN A 419 2.69 11.92 33.38
C ASN A 419 3.62 10.85 33.98
N LEU A 420 3.71 9.67 33.38
CA LEU A 420 4.63 8.61 33.83
C LEU A 420 6.09 9.03 33.66
N LYS A 421 6.42 9.75 32.58
CA LYS A 421 7.76 10.32 32.41
C LYS A 421 8.14 11.28 33.53
N ALA A 422 7.21 12.15 33.96
CA ALA A 422 7.46 13.04 35.09
C ALA A 422 7.74 12.28 36.40
N ILE A 423 7.03 11.18 36.64
CA ILE A 423 7.26 10.30 37.81
C ILE A 423 8.63 9.61 37.70
N ARG A 424 8.99 9.15 36.49
CA ARG A 424 10.29 8.52 36.20
C ARG A 424 11.44 9.46 36.51
N ASP A 425 11.33 10.70 36.06
CA ASP A 425 12.37 11.71 36.24
C ASP A 425 12.56 12.05 37.74
N GLN A 426 11.54 11.88 38.59
CA GLN A 426 11.62 12.03 40.04
C GLN A 426 12.22 10.80 40.76
N HIS A 427 12.18 9.62 40.15
CA HIS A 427 12.56 8.36 40.79
C HIS A 427 13.48 7.47 39.93
N PRO A 428 14.59 7.97 39.38
CA PRO A 428 15.41 7.25 38.39
C PRO A 428 15.95 5.88 38.84
N GLN A 429 16.00 5.62 40.15
CA GLN A 429 16.54 4.40 40.76
C GLN A 429 15.49 3.29 40.98
N LYS A 430 14.18 3.57 40.81
CA LYS A 430 13.10 2.65 41.20
C LYS A 430 12.25 2.19 40.01
N TRP A 431 12.78 1.28 39.19
CA TRP A 431 12.10 0.82 37.98
C TRP A 431 11.59 -0.63 38.09
N PRO A 432 10.40 -1.00 37.54
CA PRO A 432 9.39 -0.16 36.86
C PRO A 432 8.50 0.65 37.83
N HIS A 433 8.18 1.91 37.46
CA HIS A 433 7.56 2.90 38.37
C HIS A 433 6.09 2.63 38.72
N LEU A 434 5.36 1.86 37.91
CA LEU A 434 3.94 1.54 38.14
C LEU A 434 3.69 0.53 39.28
N GLN A 435 4.74 0.04 39.96
CA GLN A 435 4.57 -0.60 41.26
C GLN A 435 4.23 0.43 42.37
N TYR A 436 4.36 1.72 42.08
CA TYR A 436 4.20 2.84 43.03
C TYR A 436 3.11 3.84 42.63
N ALA A 437 2.44 3.65 41.48
CA ALA A 437 1.27 4.43 41.12
C ALA A 437 0.04 3.85 41.83
N PRO A 438 -0.74 4.64 42.60
CA PRO A 438 -1.91 4.18 43.33
C PRO A 438 -3.02 3.64 42.42
#